data_AF-A0A6N8F8J4-F1
#
_entry.id   AF-A0A6N8F8J4-F1
#
_cell.length_a   1.000
_cell.length_b   1.000
_cell.length_c   1.000
_cell.angle_alpha   90.00
_cell.angle_beta   90.00
_cell.angle_gamma   90.00
#
_symmetry.space_group_name_H-M   'P 1'
#
loop_
_entity.id
_entity.type
_entity.pdbx_description
1 polymer ?
#
loop_
_entity_poly.entity_id
_entity_poly.type
_entity_poly.pdbx_seq_one_letter_code
_entity_poly.pdbx_strand_id
1 'polypeptide(L)' 'MPLTNAEKQKRYRDKKAQDGKKEARGYLTEQAQECLEDIRHQTGWDDSTILSNALRLTYAAQKCGQVKILNNWLLKNEK' A
#
# COMPACT_ATOMS: atom_id res chain seq x y z
N MET A 1 -24.55 -26.10 10.06
CA MET A 1 -25.15 -25.19 11.06
C MET A 1 -25.03 -23.75 10.57
N PRO A 2 -26.03 -22.88 10.77
CA PRO A 2 -25.91 -21.48 10.42
C PRO A 2 -24.88 -20.79 11.32
N LEU A 3 -24.03 -19.94 10.74
CA LEU A 3 -23.05 -19.14 11.48
C LEU A 3 -23.76 -18.24 12.51
N THR A 4 -23.22 -18.18 13.72
CA THR A 4 -23.65 -17.24 14.75
C THR A 4 -23.35 -15.79 14.31
N ASN A 5 -24.03 -14.81 14.91
CA ASN A 5 -23.80 -13.40 14.60
C ASN A 5 -22.35 -12.98 14.88
N ALA A 6 -21.72 -13.54 15.91
CA ALA A 6 -20.33 -13.31 16.25
C ALA A 6 -19.38 -13.81 15.15
N GLU A 7 -19.61 -15.01 14.63
CA GLU A 7 -18.81 -15.59 13.54
C GLU A 7 -19.01 -14.84 12.23
N LYS A 8 -20.24 -14.36 11.95
CA LYS A 8 -20.51 -13.50 10.79
C LYS A 8 -19.75 -12.17 10.87
N GLN A 9 -19.72 -11.53 12.04
CA GLN A 9 -18.97 -10.29 12.24
C GLN A 9 -17.45 -10.51 12.15
N LYS A 10 -16.94 -11.61 12.72
CA LYS A 10 -15.52 -11.99 12.58
C LYS A 10 -15.17 -12.18 11.11
N ARG A 11 -15.94 -12.99 10.37
CA ARG A 11 -15.76 -13.21 8.93
C ARG A 11 -15.84 -11.93 8.11
N TYR A 12 -16.74 -11.01 8.47
CA TYR A 12 -16.84 -9.70 7.80
C TYR A 12 -15.60 -8.84 8.04
N ARG A 13 -15.10 -8.78 9.28
CA ARG A 13 -13.85 -8.07 9.62
C ARG A 13 -12.65 -8.68 8.92
N ASP A 14 -12.54 -10.02 8.92
CA ASP A 14 -11.46 -10.74 8.24
C ASP A 14 -11.52 -10.49 6.73
N LYS A 15 -12.72 -10.52 6.14
CA LYS A 15 -12.93 -10.21 4.72
C LYS A 15 -12.62 -8.75 4.39
N LYS A 16 -13.06 -7.79 5.20
CA LYS A 16 -12.73 -6.37 5.04
C LYS A 16 -11.23 -6.09 5.23
N ALA A 17 -10.56 -6.79 6.14
CA ALA A 17 -9.10 -6.70 6.29
C ALA A 17 -8.36 -7.30 5.08
N GLN A 18 -8.97 -8.29 4.40
CA GLN A 18 -8.42 -8.87 3.18
C GLN A 18 -8.72 -8.02 1.93
N ASP A 19 -9.92 -7.43 1.85
CA ASP A 19 -10.41 -6.63 0.73
C ASP A 19 -9.92 -5.17 0.77
N GLY A 20 -9.76 -4.58 1.97
CA GLY A 20 -9.17 -3.24 2.14
C GLY A 20 -7.71 -3.17 1.66
N LYS A 21 -7.03 -4.32 1.61
CA LYS A 21 -5.72 -4.44 0.96
C LYS A 21 -5.81 -4.46 -0.57
N LYS A 22 -6.96 -4.53 -1.23
CA LYS A 22 -7.03 -4.78 -2.69
C LYS A 22 -7.38 -3.57 -3.53
N GLU A 23 -7.99 -2.53 -2.97
CA GLU A 23 -8.59 -1.45 -3.76
C GLU A 23 -7.56 -0.63 -4.55
N ALA A 24 -6.34 -0.45 -4.03
CA ALA A 24 -5.28 0.26 -4.74
C ALA A 24 -4.51 -0.63 -5.74
N ARG A 25 -4.39 -1.94 -5.47
CA ARG A 25 -3.57 -2.86 -6.27
C ARG A 25 -4.02 -2.98 -7.73
N GLY A 26 -5.32 -2.83 -8.00
CA GLY A 26 -5.85 -2.89 -9.36
C GLY A 26 -5.38 -1.77 -10.30
N TYR A 27 -4.80 -0.70 -9.74
CA TYR A 27 -4.29 0.45 -10.50
C TYR A 27 -2.76 0.54 -10.50
N LEU A 28 -2.07 -0.43 -9.88
CA LEU A 28 -0.62 -0.44 -9.81
C LEU A 28 -0.03 -1.20 -11.00
N THR A 29 1.07 -0.69 -11.53
CA THR A 29 1.96 -1.49 -12.39
C THR A 29 2.56 -2.63 -11.56
N GLU A 30 3.06 -3.67 -12.24
CA GLU A 30 3.74 -4.79 -11.55
C GLU A 30 4.89 -4.29 -10.66
N GLN A 31 5.69 -3.34 -11.15
CA GLN A 31 6.79 -2.70 -10.40
C GLN A 31 6.29 -1.96 -9.15
N ALA A 32 5.20 -1.20 -9.26
CA ALA A 32 4.61 -0.51 -8.11
C ALA A 32 4.01 -1.50 -7.10
N GLN A 33 3.52 -2.65 -7.58
CA GLN A 33 3.04 -3.73 -6.72
C GLN A 33 4.20 -4.41 -5.97
N GLU A 34 5.35 -4.63 -6.61
CA GLU A 34 6.56 -5.10 -5.91
C GLU A 34 6.99 -4.12 -4.82
N CYS A 35 7.04 -2.82 -5.13
CA CYS A 35 7.36 -1.79 -4.15
C CYS A 35 6.40 -1.83 -2.94
N LEU A 36 5.10 -2.04 -3.21
CA LEU A 36 4.09 -2.14 -2.16
C LEU A 36 4.31 -3.38 -1.27
N GLU A 37 4.64 -4.54 -1.86
CA GLU A 37 4.94 -5.75 -1.10
C GLU A 37 6.24 -5.63 -0.30
N ASP A 38 7.29 -5.03 -0.86
CA ASP A 38 8.56 -4.78 -0.18
C ASP A 38 8.36 -3.88 1.05
N ILE A 39 7.65 -2.76 0.90
CA ILE A 39 7.34 -1.85 2.01
C ILE A 39 6.51 -2.57 3.06
N ARG A 40 5.50 -3.34 2.65
CA ARG A 40 4.67 -4.11 3.59
C ARG A 40 5.50 -5.11 4.38
N HIS A 41 6.41 -5.83 3.73
CA HIS A 41 7.28 -6.80 4.40
C HIS A 41 8.22 -6.13 5.41
N GLN A 42 8.78 -4.96 5.07
CA GLN A 42 9.72 -4.24 5.94
C GLN A 42 9.05 -3.53 7.12
N THR A 43 7.82 -3.05 6.95
CA THR A 43 7.16 -2.16 7.93
C THR A 43 6.01 -2.80 8.67
N GLY A 44 5.40 -3.85 8.10
CA GLY A 44 4.15 -4.43 8.59
C GLY A 44 2.93 -3.54 8.38
N TRP A 45 3.04 -2.43 7.65
CA TRP A 45 1.94 -1.50 7.42
C TRP A 45 0.88 -2.06 6.47
N ASP A 46 -0.36 -1.61 6.65
CA ASP A 46 -1.42 -1.86 5.69
C ASP A 46 -1.34 -0.89 4.50
N ASP A 47 -2.03 -1.25 3.42
CA ASP A 47 -2.00 -0.52 2.16
C ASP A 47 -2.47 0.93 2.33
N SER A 48 -3.49 1.17 3.16
CA SER A 48 -3.98 2.53 3.44
C SER A 48 -2.90 3.41 4.09
N THR A 49 -2.17 2.87 5.06
CA THR A 49 -1.06 3.56 5.73
C THR A 49 0.09 3.82 4.76
N ILE A 50 0.46 2.82 3.95
CA ILE A 50 1.53 2.95 2.96
C ILE A 50 1.19 4.04 1.94
N LEU A 51 -0.01 4.03 1.37
CA LEU A 51 -0.44 5.00 0.37
C LEU A 51 -0.56 6.41 0.94
N SER A 52 -1.10 6.55 2.15
CA SER A 52 -1.15 7.84 2.84
C SER A 52 0.25 8.42 3.06
N ASN A 53 1.19 7.58 3.49
CA ASN A 53 2.58 8.00 3.69
C ASN A 53 3.28 8.30 2.36
N ALA A 54 3.06 7.51 1.31
CA ALA A 54 3.63 7.74 -0.02
C ALA A 54 3.19 9.09 -0.60
N LEU A 55 1.93 9.49 -0.42
CA LEU A 55 1.43 10.81 -0.83
C LEU A 55 2.12 11.94 -0.05
N ARG A 56 2.25 11.80 1.27
CA ARG A 56 2.91 12.80 2.13
C ARG A 56 4.40 12.95 1.80
N LEU A 57 5.08 11.83 1.57
CA LEU A 57 6.50 11.81 1.19
C LEU A 57 6.70 12.41 -0.20
N THR A 58 5.84 12.08 -1.17
CA THR A 58 5.86 12.69 -2.51
C THR A 58 5.67 14.21 -2.43
N TYR A 59 4.70 14.67 -1.62
CA TYR A 59 4.49 16.09 -1.38
C TYR A 59 5.70 16.77 -0.73
N ALA A 60 6.30 16.16 0.30
CA ALA A 60 7.49 16.68 0.95
C ALA A 60 8.67 16.76 -0.03
N ALA A 61 8.89 15.73 -0.85
CA ALA A 61 9.92 15.72 -1.87
C ALA A 61 9.73 16.84 -2.90
N GLN A 62 8.49 17.13 -3.29
CA GLN A 62 8.18 18.28 -4.17
C GLN A 62 8.56 19.59 -3.49
N LYS A 63 8.16 19.78 -2.23
CA LYS A 63 8.48 20.99 -1.46
C LYS A 63 9.98 21.19 -1.25
N CYS A 64 10.74 20.12 -1.08
CA CYS A 64 12.18 20.16 -0.91
C CYS A 64 12.96 20.17 -2.24
N GLY A 65 12.29 20.14 -3.40
CA GLY A 65 12.97 20.08 -4.71
C GLY A 65 13.70 18.76 -4.97
N GLN A 66 13.39 17.70 -4.24
CA GLN A 66 14.09 16.41 -4.26
C GLN A 66 13.48 15.39 -5.22
N VAL A 67 12.30 15.66 -5.80
CA VAL A 67 11.61 14.68 -6.67
C VAL A 67 12.46 14.18 -7.84
N LYS A 68 13.26 15.05 -8.46
CA LYS A 68 14.15 14.60 -9.56
C LYS A 68 15.17 13.56 -9.09
N ILE A 69 15.69 13.71 -7.88
CA ILE A 69 16.66 12.76 -7.30
C ILE A 69 15.99 11.42 -7.04
N LEU A 70 14.79 11.44 -6.44
CA LEU A 70 14.03 10.23 -6.16
C LEU A 70 13.59 9.52 -7.44
N ASN A 71 13.11 10.25 -8.45
CA ASN A 71 12.76 9.68 -9.76
C ASN A 71 13.98 9.05 -10.44
N ASN A 72 15.14 9.70 -10.37
CA ASN A 72 16.37 9.13 -10.92
C ASN A 72 16.78 7.85 -10.18
N TRP A 73 16.53 7.77 -8.88
CA TRP A 73 16.77 6.54 -8.11
C TRP A 73 15.83 5.42 -8.57
N LEU A 74 14.54 5.70 -8.75
CA LEU A 74 13.57 4.72 -9.28
C LEU A 74 14.01 4.17 -10.64
N LEU A 75 14.32 5.06 -11.59
CA LEU A 75 14.80 4.67 -12.93
C LEU A 75 16.06 3.81 -12.91
N LYS A 76 17.03 4.14 -12.03
CA LYS A 76 18.29 3.40 -11.93
C LYS A 76 18.13 2.00 -11.32
N ASN A 77 17.10 1.81 -10.50
CA ASN A 77 16.84 0.54 -9.81
C ASN A 77 15.66 -0.22 -10.44
N GLU A 78 15.15 0.25 -11.57
CA GLU A 78 14.03 -0.36 -12.31
C GLU A 78 12.77 -0.53 -11.45
N LYS A 79 12.50 0.45 -10.60
CA LYS A 79 11.34 0.52 -9.71
C LYS A 79 10.29 1.53 -10.17
#